data_AF-R5DZC1-F1
#
_entry.id   AF-R5DZC1-F1
#
_cell.length_a   1.000
_cell.length_b   1.000
_cell.length_c   1.000
_cell.angle_alpha   90.00
_cell.angle_beta   90.00
_cell.angle_gamma   90.00
#
_symmetry.space_group_name_H-M   'P 1'
#
loop_
_entity.id
_entity.type
_entity.pdbx_description
1 polymer ?
#
loop_
_entity_poly.entity_id
_entity_poly.type
_entity_poly.pdbx_seq_one_letter_code
_entity_poly.pdbx_strand_id
1 'polypeptide(L)'
;MSNNANNFNIIITNLKNGVYIKASATVEAALVMPLYIYAVMAVTYMMQIYQIRLEVDAALYNALREQNKYNYLNYVQKEKQNDEIINEKDININDTIVGSLSLHSVLIKNLGSEYAKEHNIKGGNSGIKIICYSYDSSTIQAAAEYSVKNPFDIFGIGYIKVVQEFTYEVWLGEKYAGDYGKDKDNTDSVFITRTGTVYHKTRNCPALNIDVKMVDFSQINNYRNKNGSIYYPCSKCKKYNNKNESSYEYVYVTDYGVRYHRDENCSEINRTIIEISRNKVTGMRACRLCAAGDN
;
A
#
# COMPACT_ATOMS: atom_id res chain seq x y z
N MET A 1 27.88 1.99 93.08
CA MET A 1 28.55 1.66 91.80
C MET A 1 28.40 0.17 91.54
N SER A 2 27.98 -0.19 90.33
CA SER A 2 28.23 -1.46 89.62
C SER A 2 27.64 -2.75 90.22
N ASN A 3 27.02 -3.68 89.49
CA ASN A 3 26.52 -3.75 88.11
C ASN A 3 25.63 -5.01 88.10
N ASN A 4 24.38 -4.88 87.65
CA ASN A 4 23.45 -5.99 87.51
C ASN A 4 23.64 -6.64 86.13
N ALA A 5 24.71 -7.42 85.97
CA ALA A 5 24.92 -8.26 84.81
C ALA A 5 24.58 -9.69 85.23
N ASN A 6 23.38 -10.20 84.93
CA ASN A 6 23.10 -11.64 84.90
C ASN A 6 21.76 -12.09 84.26
N ASN A 7 20.92 -11.19 83.71
CA ASN A 7 19.61 -11.61 83.15
C ASN A 7 19.54 -11.75 81.62
N PHE A 8 20.66 -11.73 80.89
CA PHE A 8 20.64 -11.76 79.42
C PHE A 8 21.05 -13.10 78.76
N ASN A 9 21.30 -14.16 79.55
CA ASN A 9 21.85 -15.42 79.02
C ASN A 9 20.88 -16.60 78.95
N ILE A 10 19.57 -16.41 79.17
CA ILE A 10 18.62 -17.54 79.19
C ILE A 10 17.85 -17.74 77.85
N ILE A 11 17.91 -16.81 76.90
CA ILE A 11 17.01 -16.89 75.72
C ILE A 11 17.67 -17.48 74.45
N ILE A 12 19.00 -17.58 74.37
CA ILE A 12 19.67 -17.92 73.08
C ILE A 12 19.97 -19.42 72.91
N THR A 13 19.85 -20.27 73.93
CA THR A 13 20.37 -21.65 73.86
C THR A 13 19.42 -22.71 73.24
N ASN A 14 18.27 -22.35 72.68
CA ASN A 14 17.32 -23.33 72.13
C ASN A 14 16.87 -23.11 70.67
N LEU A 15 17.62 -22.37 69.85
CA LEU A 15 17.33 -22.20 68.41
C LEU A 15 17.86 -23.34 67.51
N LYS A 16 17.93 -24.59 68.02
CA LYS A 16 18.35 -25.75 67.21
C LYS A 16 17.20 -26.60 66.66
N ASN A 17 15.95 -26.32 67.02
CA ASN A 17 14.78 -26.94 66.41
C ASN A 17 13.85 -25.84 65.91
N GLY A 18 13.52 -25.86 64.61
CA GLY A 18 12.64 -24.87 63.98
C GLY A 18 11.34 -24.72 64.74
N VAL A 19 11.15 -23.58 65.40
CA VAL A 19 9.92 -23.25 66.11
C VAL A 19 8.86 -22.95 65.06
N TYR A 20 8.02 -23.94 64.75
CA TYR A 20 6.83 -23.73 63.93
C TYR A 20 5.83 -22.87 64.71
N ILE A 21 5.71 -21.61 64.31
CA ILE A 21 4.69 -20.70 64.85
C ILE A 21 3.33 -21.19 64.34
N LYS A 22 2.39 -21.49 65.24
CA LYS A 22 1.03 -21.90 64.86
C LYS A 22 0.40 -20.82 63.97
N ALA A 23 -0.23 -21.24 62.88
CA ALA A 23 -0.82 -20.39 61.82
C ALA A 23 0.15 -19.69 60.84
N SER A 24 1.48 -19.93 60.90
CA SER A 24 2.43 -19.34 59.94
C SER A 24 2.10 -19.66 58.48
N ALA A 25 1.74 -20.91 58.19
CA ALA A 25 1.37 -21.35 56.84
C ALA A 25 0.12 -20.62 56.30
N THR A 26 -0.82 -20.24 57.17
CA THR A 26 -2.01 -19.47 56.78
C THR A 26 -1.65 -18.03 56.45
N VAL A 27 -0.72 -17.43 57.20
CA VAL A 27 -0.22 -16.07 56.94
C VAL A 27 0.60 -16.02 55.65
N GLU A 28 1.47 -17.00 55.44
CA GLU A 28 2.22 -17.16 54.19
C GLU A 28 1.29 -17.33 52.99
N ALA A 29 0.30 -18.22 53.07
CA ALA A 29 -0.68 -18.41 52.01
C ALA A 29 -1.52 -17.15 51.74
N ALA A 30 -1.90 -16.41 52.79
CA ALA A 30 -2.67 -15.16 52.66
C ALA A 30 -1.89 -14.04 51.94
N LEU A 31 -0.56 -14.08 51.96
CA LEU A 31 0.29 -13.13 51.23
C LEU A 31 0.66 -13.63 49.83
N VAL A 32 0.94 -14.93 49.69
CA VAL A 32 1.38 -15.53 48.42
C VAL A 32 0.23 -15.62 47.41
N MET A 33 -0.99 -15.97 47.85
CA MET A 33 -2.12 -16.15 46.93
C MET A 33 -2.50 -14.87 46.17
N PRO A 34 -2.67 -13.68 46.80
CA PRO A 34 -2.95 -12.45 46.08
C PRO A 34 -1.84 -12.06 45.11
N LEU A 35 -0.57 -12.26 45.49
CA LEU A 35 0.58 -11.98 44.63
C LEU A 35 0.58 -12.89 43.39
N TYR A 36 0.28 -14.17 43.57
CA TYR A 36 0.15 -15.12 42.47
C TYR A 36 -1.00 -14.76 41.52
N ILE A 37 -2.18 -14.46 42.05
CA ILE A 37 -3.34 -14.04 41.25
C ILE A 37 -3.01 -12.77 40.47
N TYR A 38 -2.34 -11.80 41.10
CA TYR A 38 -1.89 -10.59 40.43
C TYR A 38 -0.91 -10.89 39.30
N ALA A 39 0.06 -11.79 39.50
CA ALA A 39 0.99 -12.18 38.46
C ALA A 39 0.27 -12.80 37.25
N VAL A 40 -0.70 -13.68 37.48
CA VAL A 40 -1.52 -14.27 36.39
C VAL A 40 -2.33 -13.19 35.68
N MET A 41 -2.97 -12.27 36.41
CA MET A 41 -3.72 -11.14 35.84
C MET A 41 -2.83 -10.19 35.04
N ALA A 42 -1.59 -9.96 35.47
CA ALA A 42 -0.63 -9.14 34.74
C ALA A 42 -0.26 -9.76 33.40
N VAL A 43 -0.03 -11.08 33.36
CA VAL A 43 0.25 -11.81 32.11
C VAL A 43 -0.95 -11.77 31.16
N THR A 44 -2.17 -12.02 31.64
CA THR A 44 -3.37 -11.94 30.79
C THR A 44 -3.59 -10.52 30.27
N TYR A 45 -3.31 -9.49 31.08
CA TYR A 45 -3.40 -8.11 30.65
C TYR A 45 -2.34 -7.74 29.59
N MET A 46 -1.10 -8.24 29.71
CA MET A 46 -0.10 -8.08 28.65
C MET A 46 -0.57 -8.69 27.32
N MET A 47 -1.19 -9.87 27.37
CA MET A 47 -1.77 -10.50 26.17
C MET A 47 -2.91 -9.66 25.59
N GLN A 48 -3.79 -9.09 26.42
CA GLN A 48 -4.86 -8.19 25.96
C GLN A 48 -4.29 -6.94 25.28
N ILE A 49 -3.26 -6.31 25.84
CA ILE A 49 -2.59 -5.17 25.20
C ILE A 49 -2.01 -5.58 23.86
N TYR A 50 -1.38 -6.75 23.77
CA TYR A 50 -0.83 -7.26 22.52
C TYR A 50 -1.90 -7.52 21.47
N GLN A 51 -3.06 -8.06 21.87
CA GLN A 51 -4.20 -8.22 20.97
C GLN A 51 -4.70 -6.88 20.43
N ILE A 52 -4.88 -5.87 21.30
CA ILE A 52 -5.26 -4.52 20.88
C ILE A 52 -4.23 -3.95 19.90
N ARG A 53 -2.95 -4.17 20.16
CA ARG A 53 -1.86 -3.75 19.27
C ARG A 53 -2.02 -4.34 17.86
N LEU A 54 -2.20 -5.65 17.77
CA LEU A 54 -2.36 -6.34 16.48
C LEU A 54 -3.57 -5.84 15.69
N GLU A 55 -4.70 -5.64 16.36
CA GLU A 55 -5.94 -5.18 15.71
C GLU A 55 -5.83 -3.73 15.23
N VAL A 56 -5.25 -2.84 16.05
CA VAL A 56 -5.00 -1.44 15.65
C VAL A 56 -4.00 -1.38 14.49
N ASP A 57 -2.93 -2.18 14.51
CA ASP A 57 -1.95 -2.26 13.43
C ASP A 57 -2.60 -2.75 12.12
N ALA A 58 -3.44 -3.80 12.19
CA ALA A 58 -4.15 -4.32 11.03
C ALA A 58 -5.16 -3.30 10.47
N ALA A 59 -5.93 -2.64 11.33
CA ALA A 59 -6.90 -1.61 10.93
C ALA A 59 -6.22 -0.42 10.25
N LEU A 60 -5.08 0.02 10.80
CA LEU A 60 -4.31 1.13 10.28
C LEU A 60 -3.61 0.78 8.96
N TYR A 61 -3.01 -0.41 8.85
CA TYR A 61 -2.46 -0.90 7.58
C TYR A 61 -3.51 -0.92 6.47
N ASN A 62 -4.71 -1.43 6.76
CA ASN A 62 -5.81 -1.45 5.80
C ASN A 62 -6.29 -0.04 5.45
N ALA A 63 -6.35 0.87 6.43
CA ALA A 63 -6.77 2.25 6.21
C ALA A 63 -5.79 2.99 5.28
N LEU A 64 -4.48 2.80 5.48
CA LEU A 64 -3.45 3.36 4.62
C LEU A 64 -3.48 2.76 3.22
N ARG A 65 -3.67 1.45 3.11
CA ARG A 65 -3.81 0.77 1.82
C ARG A 65 -5.00 1.33 1.03
N GLU A 66 -6.13 1.57 1.68
CA GLU A 66 -7.31 2.16 1.06
C GLU A 66 -7.04 3.61 0.63
N GLN A 67 -6.40 4.41 1.49
CA GLN A 67 -6.00 5.78 1.17
C GLN A 67 -5.03 5.84 -0.02
N ASN A 68 -4.07 4.93 -0.10
CA ASN A 68 -3.10 4.87 -1.19
C ASN A 68 -3.75 4.57 -2.55
N LYS A 69 -4.84 3.82 -2.58
CA LYS A 69 -5.62 3.63 -3.81
C LYS A 69 -6.17 4.95 -4.34
N TYR A 70 -6.69 5.82 -3.46
CA TYR A 70 -7.20 7.13 -3.86
C TYR A 70 -6.09 8.07 -4.29
N ASN A 71 -4.95 8.07 -3.58
CA ASN A 71 -3.78 8.84 -3.96
C ASN A 71 -3.26 8.44 -5.36
N TYR A 72 -3.18 7.14 -5.65
CA TYR A 72 -2.79 6.63 -6.96
C TYR A 72 -3.75 7.05 -8.07
N LEU A 73 -5.06 6.98 -7.84
CA LEU A 73 -6.06 7.41 -8.84
C LEU A 73 -5.96 8.91 -9.14
N ASN A 74 -5.78 9.73 -8.11
CA ASN A 74 -5.57 11.18 -8.28
C ASN A 74 -4.27 11.47 -9.05
N TYR A 75 -3.21 10.70 -8.78
CA TYR A 75 -1.95 10.80 -9.50
C TYR A 75 -2.12 10.47 -11.00
N VAL A 76 -2.73 9.31 -11.32
CA VAL A 76 -2.98 8.89 -12.72
C VAL A 76 -3.91 9.87 -13.44
N GLN A 77 -4.87 10.48 -12.74
CA GLN A 77 -5.78 11.46 -13.32
C GLN A 77 -5.07 12.79 -13.61
N LYS A 78 -4.15 13.24 -12.74
CA LYS A 78 -3.28 14.39 -13.00
C LYS A 78 -2.31 14.13 -14.16
N GLU A 79 -1.74 12.93 -14.27
CA GLU A 79 -0.89 12.52 -15.40
C GLU A 79 -1.63 12.56 -16.75
N LYS A 80 -2.96 12.32 -16.75
CA LYS A 80 -3.80 12.42 -17.96
C LYS A 80 -4.22 13.85 -18.34
N GLN A 81 -4.18 14.80 -17.40
CA GLN A 81 -4.62 16.18 -17.64
C GLN A 81 -3.48 17.13 -18.02
N ASN A 82 -2.24 16.84 -17.63
CA ASN A 82 -1.08 17.68 -17.93
C ASN A 82 -0.12 16.97 -18.90
N ASP A 83 -0.14 17.41 -20.17
CA ASP A 83 0.90 17.11 -21.18
C ASP A 83 2.23 17.86 -20.92
N GLU A 84 2.34 18.58 -19.80
CA GLU A 84 3.59 19.20 -19.36
C GLU A 84 4.22 18.38 -18.24
N ILE A 85 5.51 18.10 -18.43
CA ILE A 85 6.41 17.32 -17.57
C ILE A 85 6.19 17.72 -16.09
N ILE A 86 5.49 16.88 -15.34
CA ILE A 86 5.38 17.03 -13.89
C ILE A 86 6.77 16.74 -13.34
N ASN A 87 7.50 17.77 -12.91
CA ASN A 87 8.68 17.58 -12.10
C ASN A 87 8.27 16.85 -10.81
N GLU A 88 9.01 15.82 -10.41
CA GLU A 88 8.76 15.06 -9.15
C GLU A 88 8.63 15.96 -7.91
N LYS A 89 9.13 17.20 -7.97
CA LYS A 89 9.07 18.21 -6.91
C LYS A 89 7.75 18.98 -6.82
N ASP A 90 6.87 18.89 -7.81
CA ASP A 90 5.59 19.63 -7.85
C ASP A 90 4.41 18.79 -7.33
N ILE A 91 4.67 17.54 -6.91
CA ILE A 91 3.73 16.81 -6.06
C ILE A 91 3.81 17.47 -4.68
N ASN A 92 3.08 18.56 -4.48
CA ASN A 92 2.92 19.16 -3.18
C ASN A 92 2.13 18.17 -2.30
N ILE A 93 2.87 17.35 -1.58
CA ILE A 93 2.39 16.31 -0.65
C ILE A 93 1.57 16.94 0.49
N ASN A 94 1.49 18.27 0.59
CA ASN A 94 0.55 18.93 1.50
C ASN A 94 -0.91 18.74 1.09
N ASP A 95 -1.23 18.40 -0.18
CA ASP A 95 -2.57 17.92 -0.55
C ASP A 95 -2.84 16.49 -0.03
N THR A 96 -1.80 15.75 0.34
CA THR A 96 -1.91 14.44 1.03
C THR A 96 -2.26 14.60 2.52
N ILE A 97 -2.06 15.81 3.08
CA ILE A 97 -2.44 16.17 4.47
C ILE A 97 -3.97 16.30 4.64
N VAL A 98 -4.75 16.41 3.54
CA VAL A 98 -6.22 16.24 3.55
C VAL A 98 -6.63 14.85 4.10
N GLY A 99 -5.66 13.94 4.22
CA GLY A 99 -5.82 12.55 4.63
C GLY A 99 -5.94 12.23 6.13
N SER A 100 -5.58 13.10 7.07
CA SER A 100 -5.53 12.68 8.50
C SER A 100 -6.92 12.46 9.11
N LEU A 101 -7.89 13.33 8.75
CA LEU A 101 -9.29 13.22 9.20
C LEU A 101 -10.02 12.07 8.49
N SER A 102 -9.70 11.81 7.21
CA SER A 102 -10.22 10.66 6.48
C SER A 102 -9.57 9.35 6.95
N LEU A 103 -8.28 9.35 7.27
CA LEU A 103 -7.58 8.15 7.77
C LEU A 103 -8.11 7.72 9.14
N HIS A 104 -8.35 8.65 10.06
CA HIS A 104 -8.95 8.29 11.35
C HIS A 104 -10.35 7.69 11.17
N SER A 105 -11.18 8.25 10.30
CA SER A 105 -12.53 7.69 10.05
C SER A 105 -12.48 6.31 9.38
N VAL A 106 -11.56 6.09 8.44
CA VAL A 106 -11.34 4.77 7.81
C VAL A 106 -10.74 3.77 8.82
N LEU A 107 -9.82 4.19 9.69
CA LEU A 107 -9.30 3.34 10.77
C LEU A 107 -10.43 2.88 11.68
N ILE A 108 -11.27 3.79 12.16
CA ILE A 108 -12.38 3.44 13.05
C ILE A 108 -13.40 2.54 12.33
N LYS A 109 -13.64 2.74 11.04
CA LYS A 109 -14.46 1.85 10.22
C LYS A 109 -13.86 0.43 10.15
N ASN A 110 -12.56 0.31 9.96
CA ASN A 110 -11.87 -0.99 9.87
C ASN A 110 -11.73 -1.68 11.24
N LEU A 111 -11.53 -0.92 12.31
CA LEU A 111 -11.42 -1.41 13.67
C LEU A 111 -12.78 -1.80 14.28
N GLY A 112 -13.84 -1.10 13.87
CA GLY A 112 -15.19 -1.22 14.42
C GLY A 112 -15.48 -0.12 15.46
N SER A 113 -16.66 0.48 15.38
CA SER A 113 -17.01 1.66 16.19
C SER A 113 -17.10 1.39 17.69
N GLU A 114 -17.35 0.15 18.11
CA GLU A 114 -17.41 -0.23 19.52
C GLU A 114 -16.07 -0.76 20.06
N TYR A 115 -15.11 -1.11 19.19
CA TYR A 115 -13.89 -1.82 19.58
C TYR A 115 -13.11 -1.09 20.67
N ALA A 116 -12.90 0.22 20.50
CA ALA A 116 -12.14 1.02 21.46
C ALA A 116 -12.81 1.09 22.83
N LYS A 117 -14.15 1.07 22.88
CA LYS A 117 -14.92 1.07 24.12
C LYS A 117 -14.88 -0.31 24.79
N GLU A 118 -15.06 -1.39 24.03
CA GLU A 118 -14.99 -2.77 24.52
C GLU A 118 -13.61 -3.10 25.11
N HIS A 119 -12.55 -2.52 24.54
CA HIS A 119 -11.16 -2.76 24.95
C HIS A 119 -10.60 -1.67 25.89
N ASN A 120 -11.47 -0.86 26.51
CA ASN A 120 -11.13 0.15 27.52
C ASN A 120 -10.05 1.16 27.07
N ILE A 121 -10.07 1.57 25.81
CA ILE A 121 -9.22 2.64 25.29
C ILE A 121 -9.74 3.99 25.83
N LYS A 122 -8.84 4.75 26.45
CA LYS A 122 -9.14 6.07 27.03
C LYS A 122 -9.62 7.03 25.95
N GLY A 123 -10.85 7.54 26.10
CA GLY A 123 -11.46 8.45 25.13
C GLY A 123 -12.16 7.72 23.97
N GLY A 124 -12.29 6.39 24.03
CA GLY A 124 -12.92 5.59 22.97
C GLY A 124 -12.21 5.78 21.64
N ASN A 125 -12.99 5.85 20.55
CA ASN A 125 -12.46 6.02 19.20
C ASN A 125 -11.61 7.29 19.06
N SER A 126 -12.06 8.42 19.63
CA SER A 126 -11.33 9.69 19.61
C SER A 126 -10.03 9.66 20.44
N GLY A 127 -9.83 8.61 21.24
CA GLY A 127 -8.63 8.37 22.02
C GLY A 127 -7.46 7.83 21.19
N ILE A 128 -7.72 7.29 20.00
CA ILE A 128 -6.72 6.74 19.10
C ILE A 128 -6.20 7.88 18.22
N LYS A 129 -5.04 8.42 18.57
CA LYS A 129 -4.40 9.48 17.82
C LYS A 129 -3.53 8.87 16.73
N ILE A 130 -3.65 9.38 15.52
CA ILE A 130 -2.82 8.95 14.39
C ILE A 130 -2.02 10.16 13.93
N ILE A 131 -0.71 9.95 13.76
CA ILE A 131 0.19 10.91 13.14
C ILE A 131 0.75 10.25 11.89
N CYS A 132 0.69 10.94 10.76
CA CYS A 132 1.24 10.45 9.51
C CYS A 132 2.11 11.53 8.88
N TYR A 133 3.23 11.12 8.31
CA TYR A 133 4.08 11.97 7.51
C TYR A 133 4.68 11.16 6.36
N SER A 134 4.79 11.80 5.21
CA SER A 134 5.49 11.25 4.04
C SER A 134 6.90 11.83 4.04
N TYR A 135 7.91 10.99 3.84
CA TYR A 135 9.26 11.50 3.57
C TYR A 135 9.47 11.79 2.09
N ASP A 136 8.91 10.93 1.25
CA ASP A 136 8.99 11.00 -0.20
C ASP A 136 7.65 10.58 -0.83
N SER A 137 7.63 10.41 -2.15
CA SER A 137 6.45 10.01 -2.93
C SER A 137 6.04 8.54 -2.74
N SER A 138 6.90 7.72 -2.13
CA SER A 138 6.83 6.26 -2.06
C SER A 138 6.71 5.70 -0.63
N THR A 139 7.05 6.47 0.40
CA THR A 139 7.06 6.01 1.79
C THR A 139 6.23 6.91 2.69
N ILE A 140 5.31 6.29 3.43
CA ILE A 140 4.51 6.91 4.48
C ILE A 140 4.95 6.31 5.81
N GLN A 141 5.44 7.15 6.72
CA GLN A 141 5.59 6.74 8.11
C GLN A 141 4.38 7.23 8.89
N ALA A 142 3.86 6.36 9.75
CA ALA A 142 2.80 6.76 10.63
C ALA A 142 2.88 6.07 11.98
N ALA A 143 2.22 6.70 12.95
CA ALA A 143 2.25 6.32 14.33
C ALA A 143 0.84 6.38 14.91
N ALA A 144 0.45 5.32 15.62
CA ALA A 144 -0.76 5.27 16.43
C ALA A 144 -0.40 5.44 17.90
N GLU A 145 -1.05 6.38 18.57
CA GLU A 145 -0.92 6.63 20.00
C GLU A 145 -2.28 6.49 20.69
N TYR A 146 -2.35 5.63 21.70
CA TYR A 146 -3.54 5.45 22.53
C TYR A 146 -3.18 5.01 23.95
N SER A 147 -4.15 5.01 24.86
CA SER A 147 -3.94 4.58 26.25
C SER A 147 -5.00 3.58 26.65
N VAL A 148 -4.59 2.41 27.14
CA VAL A 148 -5.50 1.33 27.56
C VAL A 148 -5.60 1.37 29.08
N LYS A 149 -6.82 1.37 29.62
CA LYS A 149 -7.04 1.32 31.07
C LYS A 149 -6.54 -0.03 31.61
N ASN A 150 -5.82 -0.01 32.72
CA ASN A 150 -5.49 -1.24 33.45
C ASN A 150 -6.73 -1.68 34.26
N PRO A 151 -7.32 -2.85 33.98
CA PRO A 151 -8.47 -3.34 34.74
C PRO A 151 -8.11 -3.74 36.18
N PHE A 152 -6.82 -3.96 36.47
CA PHE A 152 -6.30 -4.40 37.78
C PHE A 152 -5.34 -3.36 38.35
N ASP A 153 -5.87 -2.16 38.63
CA ASP A 153 -5.10 -1.00 39.04
C ASP A 153 -4.77 -0.96 40.54
N ILE A 154 -4.14 -2.02 41.05
CA ILE A 154 -3.81 -2.16 42.48
C ILE A 154 -2.76 -1.12 42.92
N PHE A 155 -1.89 -0.69 42.00
CA PHE A 155 -0.78 0.25 42.27
C PHE A 155 -1.05 1.68 41.80
N GLY A 156 -2.23 1.99 41.26
CA GLY A 156 -2.56 3.33 40.77
C GLY A 156 -1.83 3.74 39.48
N ILE A 157 -1.42 2.77 38.66
CA ILE A 157 -0.84 2.98 37.32
C ILE A 157 -1.90 3.57 36.37
N GLY A 158 -3.16 3.16 36.52
CA GLY A 158 -4.34 3.67 35.80
C GLY A 158 -4.41 3.28 34.32
N TYR A 159 -3.44 3.71 33.53
CA TYR A 159 -3.43 3.55 32.07
C TYR A 159 -2.04 3.19 31.56
N ILE A 160 -1.99 2.32 30.56
CA ILE A 160 -0.76 2.03 29.82
C ILE A 160 -0.82 2.77 28.48
N LYS A 161 0.15 3.66 28.26
CA LYS A 161 0.34 4.34 26.98
C LYS A 161 0.96 3.36 25.98
N VAL A 162 0.35 3.26 24.80
CA VAL A 162 0.84 2.47 23.67
C VAL A 162 1.16 3.43 22.53
N VAL A 163 2.36 3.26 21.97
CA VAL A 163 2.79 3.92 20.74
C VAL A 163 3.25 2.83 19.79
N GLN A 164 2.71 2.82 18.58
CA GLN A 164 3.08 1.91 17.51
C GLN A 164 3.51 2.75 16.32
N GLU A 165 4.72 2.51 15.82
CA GLU A 165 5.25 3.13 14.63
C GLU A 165 5.35 2.10 13.52
N PHE A 166 4.99 2.49 12.31
CA PHE A 166 5.11 1.64 11.14
C PHE A 166 5.49 2.48 9.93
N THR A 167 6.16 1.82 9.00
CA THR A 167 6.48 2.38 7.68
C THR A 167 5.67 1.61 6.65
N TYR A 168 4.95 2.34 5.81
CA TYR A 168 4.14 1.81 4.74
C TYR A 168 4.72 2.26 3.40
N GLU A 169 5.05 1.30 2.54
CA GLU A 169 5.47 1.57 1.17
C GLU A 169 4.25 1.73 0.25
N VAL A 170 4.11 2.92 -0.33
CA VAL A 170 3.06 3.25 -1.28
C VAL A 170 3.30 2.51 -2.58
N TRP A 171 2.38 1.64 -2.95
CA TRP A 171 2.43 0.99 -4.25
C TRP A 171 1.98 1.96 -5.35
N LEU A 172 2.94 2.46 -6.13
CA LEU A 172 2.73 3.42 -7.23
C LEU A 172 2.50 2.76 -8.60
N GLY A 173 2.36 1.44 -8.66
CA GLY A 173 2.20 0.69 -9.91
C GLY A 173 3.53 0.23 -10.54
N GLU A 174 3.44 -0.66 -11.55
CA GLU A 174 4.60 -1.32 -12.17
C GLU A 174 5.63 -0.36 -12.79
N LYS A 175 5.25 0.87 -13.16
CA LYS A 175 6.18 1.89 -13.67
C LYS A 175 7.30 2.21 -12.66
N TYR A 176 7.06 2.01 -11.36
CA TYR A 176 7.99 2.32 -10.27
C TYR A 176 8.51 1.08 -9.53
N ALA A 177 8.00 -0.11 -9.85
CA ALA A 177 8.53 -1.37 -9.33
C ALA A 177 9.98 -1.65 -9.78
N GLY A 178 10.47 -0.91 -10.80
CA GLY A 178 11.82 -1.00 -11.31
C GLY A 178 12.84 -0.05 -10.66
N ASP A 179 12.42 0.82 -9.74
CA ASP A 179 13.29 1.81 -9.09
C ASP A 179 13.93 1.29 -7.78
N TYR A 180 13.57 0.06 -7.39
CA TYR A 180 14.25 -0.66 -6.33
C TYR A 180 15.65 -1.08 -6.79
N GLY A 181 16.65 -0.29 -6.40
CA GLY A 181 18.05 -0.72 -6.37
C GLY A 181 18.80 -0.66 -7.70
N LYS A 182 18.46 0.27 -8.60
CA LYS A 182 19.35 0.58 -9.73
C LYS A 182 20.16 1.82 -9.45
N ASP A 183 21.47 1.62 -9.40
CA ASP A 183 22.45 2.66 -9.71
C ASP A 183 21.95 3.49 -10.89
N LYS A 184 22.07 4.81 -10.77
CA LYS A 184 21.63 5.87 -11.70
C LYS A 184 22.25 5.81 -13.12
N ASP A 185 22.77 4.67 -13.54
CA ASP A 185 23.61 4.51 -14.74
C ASP A 185 22.96 3.69 -15.86
N ASN A 186 21.65 3.40 -15.81
CA ASN A 186 20.99 2.71 -16.94
C ASN A 186 19.61 3.29 -17.26
N THR A 187 19.62 4.56 -17.70
CA THR A 187 18.43 5.37 -18.03
C THR A 187 17.85 5.12 -19.43
N ASP A 188 18.34 4.14 -20.19
CA ASP A 188 17.85 3.88 -21.56
C ASP A 188 16.90 2.66 -21.58
N SER A 189 15.67 2.84 -21.06
CA SER A 189 14.57 1.88 -21.26
C SER A 189 13.81 2.20 -22.55
N VAL A 190 13.32 1.15 -23.22
CA VAL A 190 12.58 1.25 -24.47
C VAL A 190 11.31 0.40 -24.41
N PHE A 191 10.31 0.78 -25.20
CA PHE A 191 9.02 0.10 -25.26
C PHE A 191 8.93 -0.76 -26.51
N ILE A 192 8.48 -2.00 -26.34
CA ILE A 192 8.21 -2.94 -27.43
C ILE A 192 6.77 -3.45 -27.35
N THR A 193 6.30 -4.07 -28.43
CA THR A 193 5.03 -4.81 -28.42
C THR A 193 5.30 -6.29 -28.64
N ARG A 194 4.46 -7.17 -28.08
CA ARG A 194 4.69 -8.63 -28.11
C ARG A 194 4.96 -9.20 -29.51
N THR A 195 4.40 -8.60 -30.55
CA THR A 195 4.55 -9.01 -31.96
C THR A 195 5.26 -7.96 -32.83
N GLY A 196 5.73 -6.86 -32.23
CA GLY A 196 6.38 -5.76 -32.94
C GLY A 196 7.81 -6.09 -33.34
N THR A 197 8.27 -5.49 -34.44
CA THR A 197 9.66 -5.65 -34.94
C THR A 197 10.50 -4.40 -34.69
N VAL A 198 9.95 -3.41 -33.98
CA VAL A 198 10.58 -2.12 -33.71
C VAL A 198 10.51 -1.81 -32.21
N TYR A 199 11.47 -1.05 -31.70
CA TYR A 199 11.42 -0.48 -30.36
C TYR A 199 11.04 1.00 -30.41
N HIS A 200 10.48 1.50 -29.32
CA HIS A 200 10.00 2.87 -29.17
C HIS A 200 10.67 3.52 -27.96
N LYS A 201 11.02 4.82 -28.06
CA LYS A 201 11.62 5.58 -26.94
C LYS A 201 10.57 6.10 -25.94
N THR A 202 9.33 6.27 -26.39
CA THR A 202 8.23 6.77 -25.55
C THR A 202 7.01 5.88 -25.69
N ARG A 203 6.32 5.64 -24.56
CA ARG A 203 5.04 4.94 -24.49
C ARG A 203 3.92 5.68 -25.22
N ASN A 204 4.04 7.01 -25.31
CA ASN A 204 3.09 7.88 -25.99
C ASN A 204 3.35 7.99 -27.50
N CYS A 205 4.20 7.13 -28.05
CA CYS A 205 4.39 7.07 -29.50
C CYS A 205 3.04 6.83 -30.19
N PRO A 206 2.68 7.58 -31.25
CA PRO A 206 1.42 7.37 -31.99
C PRO A 206 1.27 5.96 -32.61
N ALA A 207 2.36 5.21 -32.75
CA ALA A 207 2.33 3.81 -33.17
C ALA A 207 2.02 2.82 -32.02
N LEU A 208 2.12 3.24 -30.76
CA LEU A 208 1.77 2.48 -29.56
C LEU A 208 0.41 2.92 -29.01
N ASN A 209 0.22 4.23 -28.83
CA ASN A 209 -1.01 4.82 -28.36
C ASN A 209 -1.90 5.15 -29.56
N ILE A 210 -2.67 4.16 -29.98
CA ILE A 210 -3.41 4.19 -31.24
C ILE A 210 -4.81 4.75 -30.97
N ASP A 211 -5.13 5.88 -31.60
CA ASP A 211 -6.48 6.41 -31.66
C ASP A 211 -7.30 5.65 -32.73
N VAL A 212 -8.46 5.14 -32.32
CA VAL A 212 -9.34 4.30 -33.16
C VAL A 212 -10.55 5.12 -33.57
N LYS A 213 -10.73 5.26 -34.89
CA LYS A 213 -11.79 6.10 -35.47
C LYS A 213 -12.81 5.23 -36.18
N MET A 214 -14.08 5.51 -35.92
CA MET A 214 -15.20 4.92 -36.66
C MET A 214 -15.42 5.70 -37.96
N VAL A 215 -15.45 5.00 -39.08
CA VAL A 215 -15.65 5.56 -40.42
C VAL A 215 -16.73 4.76 -41.13
N ASP A 216 -17.63 5.46 -41.83
CA ASP A 216 -18.64 4.85 -42.67
C ASP A 216 -17.97 3.95 -43.74
N PHE A 217 -18.44 2.72 -43.88
CA PHE A 217 -17.82 1.76 -44.79
C PHE A 217 -17.89 2.21 -46.24
N SER A 218 -18.92 2.97 -46.64
CA SER A 218 -19.03 3.53 -47.99
C SER A 218 -17.87 4.46 -48.35
N GLN A 219 -17.26 5.09 -47.34
CA GLN A 219 -16.18 6.07 -47.52
C GLN A 219 -14.78 5.45 -47.43
N ILE A 220 -14.64 4.19 -47.02
CA ILE A 220 -13.33 3.58 -46.74
C ILE A 220 -12.39 3.58 -47.95
N ASN A 221 -12.95 3.41 -49.16
CA ASN A 221 -12.18 3.40 -50.41
C ASN A 221 -11.55 4.76 -50.73
N ASN A 222 -12.16 5.85 -50.25
CA ASN A 222 -11.67 7.21 -50.43
C ASN A 222 -10.90 7.71 -49.20
N TYR A 223 -11.04 7.04 -48.06
CA TYR A 223 -10.33 7.39 -46.83
C TYR A 223 -8.84 7.04 -46.94
N ARG A 224 -7.98 7.92 -46.42
CA ARG A 224 -6.51 7.74 -46.42
C ARG A 224 -5.99 7.93 -45.01
N ASN A 225 -4.94 7.18 -44.66
CA ASN A 225 -4.24 7.40 -43.39
C ASN A 225 -3.39 8.68 -43.47
N LYS A 226 -2.80 9.11 -42.35
CA LYS A 226 -1.94 10.32 -42.30
C LYS A 226 -0.71 10.23 -43.21
N ASN A 227 -0.32 9.02 -43.60
CA ASN A 227 0.78 8.77 -44.55
C ASN A 227 0.28 8.63 -46.02
N GLY A 228 -0.99 8.93 -46.30
CA GLY A 228 -1.58 8.85 -47.65
C GLY A 228 -1.87 7.43 -48.16
N SER A 229 -1.72 6.39 -47.33
CA SER A 229 -2.00 5.00 -47.71
C SER A 229 -3.49 4.66 -47.61
N ILE A 230 -3.91 3.65 -48.39
CA ILE A 230 -5.26 3.08 -48.33
C ILE A 230 -5.38 2.02 -47.23
N TYR A 231 -6.62 1.72 -46.83
CA TYR A 231 -6.92 0.70 -45.82
C TYR A 231 -7.38 -0.62 -46.45
N TYR A 232 -6.75 -1.71 -46.04
CA TYR A 232 -7.11 -3.07 -46.45
C TYR A 232 -7.91 -3.79 -45.35
N PRO A 233 -8.72 -4.81 -45.69
CA PRO A 233 -9.41 -5.59 -44.67
C PRO A 233 -8.41 -6.25 -43.70
N CYS A 234 -8.73 -6.22 -42.40
CA CYS A 234 -7.99 -6.98 -41.41
C CYS A 234 -8.15 -8.50 -41.64
N SER A 235 -7.03 -9.23 -41.68
CA SER A 235 -7.00 -10.68 -41.95
C SER A 235 -7.68 -11.51 -40.86
N LYS A 236 -7.65 -11.06 -39.60
CA LYS A 236 -8.38 -11.71 -38.49
C LYS A 236 -9.86 -11.36 -38.50
N CYS A 237 -10.21 -10.10 -38.75
CA CYS A 237 -11.61 -9.68 -38.85
C CYS A 237 -12.32 -10.36 -40.04
N LYS A 238 -11.60 -10.60 -41.15
CA LYS A 238 -12.12 -11.28 -42.34
C LYS A 238 -12.45 -12.76 -42.10
N LYS A 239 -11.69 -13.46 -41.24
CA LYS A 239 -11.89 -14.90 -40.98
C LYS A 239 -13.03 -15.20 -40.02
N TYR A 240 -13.37 -14.28 -39.12
CA TYR A 240 -14.27 -14.57 -38.01
C TYR A 240 -15.77 -14.55 -38.36
N ASN A 241 -16.18 -14.17 -39.57
CA ASN A 241 -17.60 -14.16 -39.98
C ASN A 241 -17.78 -14.37 -41.49
N ASN A 242 -18.58 -15.38 -41.87
CA ASN A 242 -19.07 -15.66 -43.23
C ASN A 242 -20.12 -14.62 -43.72
N LYS A 243 -19.87 -13.33 -43.53
CA LYS A 243 -20.73 -12.26 -44.07
C LYS A 243 -19.97 -11.52 -45.16
N ASN A 244 -20.64 -11.33 -46.30
CA ASN A 244 -20.11 -10.59 -47.44
C ASN A 244 -19.75 -9.15 -47.01
N GLU A 245 -18.67 -8.60 -47.57
CA GLU A 245 -18.16 -7.24 -47.27
C GLU A 245 -19.23 -6.13 -47.48
N SER A 246 -20.31 -6.43 -48.20
CA SER A 246 -21.45 -5.55 -48.51
C SER A 246 -22.47 -5.33 -47.37
N SER A 247 -22.26 -5.86 -46.15
CA SER A 247 -23.17 -5.66 -45.01
C SER A 247 -22.63 -4.76 -43.90
N TYR A 248 -21.56 -3.99 -44.13
CA TYR A 248 -20.96 -3.13 -43.12
C TYR A 248 -21.50 -1.70 -43.25
N GLU A 249 -22.03 -1.15 -42.15
CA GLU A 249 -22.41 0.26 -42.04
C GLU A 249 -21.17 1.12 -41.70
N TYR A 250 -20.33 0.65 -40.78
CA TYR A 250 -19.10 1.33 -40.37
C TYR A 250 -17.95 0.35 -40.11
N VAL A 251 -16.73 0.88 -40.13
CA VAL A 251 -15.47 0.19 -39.81
C VAL A 251 -14.58 1.06 -38.95
N TYR A 252 -13.64 0.42 -38.26
CA TYR A 252 -12.67 1.07 -37.40
C TYR A 252 -11.30 1.15 -38.07
N VAL A 253 -10.71 2.33 -38.08
CA VAL A 253 -9.39 2.62 -38.65
C VAL A 253 -8.54 3.37 -37.65
N THR A 254 -7.25 3.47 -37.96
CA THR A 254 -6.28 4.13 -37.09
C THR A 254 -5.40 5.06 -37.93
N ASP A 255 -5.00 6.20 -37.38
CA ASP A 255 -4.35 7.30 -38.13
C ASP A 255 -3.11 6.90 -38.93
N TYR A 256 -2.38 5.89 -38.47
CA TYR A 256 -1.16 5.38 -39.11
C TYR A 256 -1.27 3.90 -39.53
N GLY A 257 -2.43 3.28 -39.33
CA GLY A 257 -2.69 1.91 -39.76
C GLY A 257 -2.92 1.82 -41.27
N VAL A 258 -2.80 0.61 -41.80
CA VAL A 258 -3.14 0.29 -43.20
C VAL A 258 -4.27 -0.72 -43.30
N ARG A 259 -4.96 -0.97 -42.19
CA ARG A 259 -6.05 -1.92 -42.11
C ARG A 259 -7.28 -1.32 -41.46
N TYR A 260 -8.44 -1.70 -41.97
CA TYR A 260 -9.71 -1.45 -41.30
C TYR A 260 -10.19 -2.71 -40.59
N HIS A 261 -10.92 -2.49 -39.49
CA HIS A 261 -11.33 -3.50 -38.54
C HIS A 261 -12.84 -3.42 -38.32
N ARG A 262 -13.44 -4.54 -37.93
CA ARG A 262 -14.88 -4.60 -37.63
C ARG A 262 -15.19 -4.32 -36.16
N ASP A 263 -14.21 -4.52 -35.30
CA ASP A 263 -14.32 -4.37 -33.85
C ASP A 263 -13.23 -3.39 -33.43
N GLU A 264 -13.60 -2.36 -32.68
CA GLU A 264 -12.68 -1.41 -32.07
C GLU A 264 -11.67 -2.12 -31.16
N ASN A 265 -12.07 -3.25 -30.56
CA ASN A 265 -11.26 -4.04 -29.65
C ASN A 265 -10.47 -5.16 -30.33
N CYS A 266 -10.35 -5.13 -31.66
CA CYS A 266 -9.61 -6.14 -32.42
C CYS A 266 -8.19 -6.33 -31.87
N SER A 267 -7.77 -7.57 -31.64
CA SER A 267 -6.41 -7.90 -31.15
C SER A 267 -5.25 -7.47 -32.07
N GLU A 268 -5.53 -7.06 -33.32
CA GLU A 268 -4.53 -6.44 -34.20
C GLU A 268 -4.41 -4.92 -34.00
N ILE A 269 -5.46 -4.28 -33.46
CA ILE A 269 -5.46 -2.89 -33.01
C ILE A 269 -4.83 -2.82 -31.61
N ASN A 270 -5.38 -3.60 -30.68
CA ASN A 270 -4.96 -3.59 -29.28
C ASN A 270 -3.65 -4.36 -29.09
N ARG A 271 -2.59 -3.64 -28.68
CA ARG A 271 -1.26 -4.21 -28.46
C ARG A 271 -0.89 -4.15 -26.98
N THR A 272 -0.34 -5.24 -26.47
CA THR A 272 0.32 -5.24 -25.16
C THR A 272 1.69 -4.58 -25.28
N ILE A 273 1.88 -3.47 -24.57
CA ILE A 273 3.13 -2.73 -24.51
C ILE A 273 3.97 -3.27 -23.35
N ILE A 274 5.23 -3.55 -23.62
CA ILE A 274 6.19 -4.08 -22.63
C ILE A 274 7.38 -3.11 -22.59
N GLU A 275 7.78 -2.71 -21.39
CA GLU A 275 8.99 -1.91 -21.17
C GLU A 275 10.18 -2.84 -20.90
N ILE A 276 11.29 -2.58 -21.58
CA ILE A 276 12.50 -3.41 -21.49
C ILE A 276 13.74 -2.53 -21.63
N SER A 277 14.84 -2.92 -21.00
CA SER A 277 16.13 -2.22 -21.16
C SER A 277 16.60 -2.27 -22.64
N ARG A 278 17.15 -1.17 -23.15
CA ARG A 278 17.66 -1.08 -24.53
C ARG A 278 18.68 -2.17 -24.87
N ASN A 279 19.49 -2.57 -23.90
CA ASN A 279 20.50 -3.61 -24.07
C ASN A 279 19.91 -5.00 -24.38
N LYS A 280 18.62 -5.22 -24.13
CA LYS A 280 17.92 -6.49 -24.40
C LYS A 280 17.18 -6.53 -25.73
N VAL A 281 17.12 -5.44 -26.49
CA VAL A 281 16.43 -5.37 -27.80
C VAL A 281 17.40 -5.34 -28.99
N THR A 282 18.54 -6.00 -28.84
CA THR A 282 19.57 -6.10 -29.89
C THR A 282 18.96 -6.67 -31.19
N GLY A 283 19.04 -5.91 -32.28
CA GLY A 283 18.50 -6.28 -33.60
C GLY A 283 17.11 -5.75 -33.94
N MET A 284 16.41 -5.10 -33.00
CA MET A 284 15.18 -4.37 -33.31
C MET A 284 15.52 -2.98 -33.86
N ARG A 285 14.82 -2.56 -34.92
CA ARG A 285 14.98 -1.21 -35.47
C ARG A 285 14.27 -0.17 -34.60
N ALA A 286 14.77 1.06 -34.59
CA ALA A 286 14.12 2.17 -33.91
C ALA A 286 12.82 2.57 -34.64
N CYS A 287 11.80 2.95 -33.89
CA CYS A 287 10.55 3.44 -34.46
C CYS A 287 10.76 4.80 -35.15
N ARG A 288 10.36 4.90 -36.42
CA ARG A 288 10.52 6.13 -37.21
C ARG A 288 9.75 7.34 -36.68
N LEU A 289 8.69 7.14 -35.89
CA LEU A 289 7.85 8.23 -35.39
C LEU A 289 8.36 8.82 -34.06
N CYS A 290 8.93 8.00 -33.19
CA CYS A 290 9.38 8.44 -31.86
C CYS A 290 10.90 8.35 -31.64
N ALA A 291 11.63 7.81 -32.60
CA ALA A 291 13.09 7.73 -32.58
C ALA A 291 13.73 8.39 -33.81
N ALA A 292 13.00 9.28 -34.51
CA ALA A 292 13.58 10.12 -35.55
C ALA A 292 14.59 11.09 -34.90
N GLY A 293 15.88 10.82 -35.08
CA GLY A 293 16.98 11.59 -34.47
C GLY A 293 18.25 10.80 -34.21
N ASP A 294 18.21 9.47 -34.23
CA ASP A 294 19.38 8.59 -34.04
C ASP A 294 19.88 8.01 -35.38
N ASN A 295 20.22 8.86 -36.36
CA ASN A 295 21.00 8.47 -37.54
C ASN A 295 22.37 9.15 -37.50
#